data_AF-A0AAT9FN67-F1
#
_entry.id   AF-A0AAT9FN67-F1
#
_cell.length_a   1.000
_cell.length_b   1.000
_cell.length_c   1.000
_cell.angle_alpha   90.00
_cell.angle_beta   90.00
_cell.angle_gamma   90.00
#
_symmetry.space_group_name_H-M   'P 1'
#
loop_
_entity.id
_entity.type
_entity.pdbx_description
1 polymer ?
#
loop_
_entity_poly.entity_id
_entity_poly.type
_entity_poly.pdbx_seq_one_letter_code
_entity_poly.pdbx_strand_id
1 'polypeptide(L)'
;MSEHLHYFRPGEEARMLARCQFGLDRSGNGGATLTYPIQGYPWRRNPTRGYEIELSSEETDALFAEVFRLPEISPAECLTDDLWSDSSEVANGITRDVKTNTLCHTLGVYSASGDNLVYFSMKEDSTVLLSSKIYKVVHHLIAPYEILD
;
A
#
# COMPACT_ATOMS: atom_id res chain seq x y z
N MET A 1 6.77 -22.26 -4.64
CA MET A 1 6.57 -21.54 -3.36
C MET A 1 5.58 -20.43 -3.65
N SER A 2 4.51 -20.29 -2.87
CA SER A 2 3.56 -19.20 -3.10
C SER A 2 4.17 -17.89 -2.60
N GLU A 3 4.00 -16.82 -3.36
CA GLU A 3 4.44 -15.48 -2.98
C GLU A 3 3.20 -14.59 -2.86
N HIS A 4 3.26 -13.60 -1.98
CA HIS A 4 2.18 -12.66 -1.72
C HIS A 4 2.70 -11.24 -1.88
N LEU A 5 2.15 -10.51 -2.85
CA LEU A 5 2.40 -9.09 -3.03
C LEU A 5 1.48 -8.31 -2.09
N HIS A 6 2.04 -7.31 -1.42
CA HIS A 6 1.33 -6.41 -0.52
C HIS A 6 1.59 -4.96 -0.92
N TYR A 7 0.53 -4.15 -0.87
CA TYR A 7 0.58 -2.71 -0.99
C TYR A 7 -0.22 -2.09 0.15
N PHE A 8 0.40 -1.15 0.86
CA PHE A 8 -0.21 -0.43 1.96
C PHE A 8 -0.15 1.06 1.74
N ARG A 9 -1.31 1.72 1.80
CA ARG A 9 -1.41 3.17 1.95
C ARG A 9 -2.02 3.47 3.31
N PRO A 10 -1.28 4.12 4.24
CA PRO A 10 -1.87 4.54 5.51
C PRO A 10 -3.01 5.53 5.24
N GLY A 11 -4.05 5.46 6.08
CA GLY A 11 -5.12 6.46 6.06
C GLY A 11 -4.73 7.69 6.89
N GLU A 12 -5.47 8.78 6.74
CA GLU A 12 -5.26 10.01 7.50
C GLU A 12 -6.60 10.74 7.71
N GLU A 13 -7.01 10.93 8.96
CA GLU A 13 -8.27 11.57 9.33
C GLU A 13 -8.28 13.03 8.88
N ALA A 14 -7.16 13.74 9.05
CA ALA A 14 -7.03 15.14 8.66
C ALA A 14 -7.35 15.42 7.18
N ARG A 15 -7.10 14.44 6.30
CA ARG A 15 -7.42 14.50 4.87
C ARG A 15 -8.70 13.74 4.50
N MET A 16 -9.37 13.11 5.47
CA MET A 16 -10.42 12.11 5.25
C MET A 16 -9.98 11.01 4.27
N LEU A 17 -8.69 10.64 4.33
CA LEU A 17 -8.08 9.65 3.45
C LEU A 17 -8.30 8.23 3.98
N ALA A 18 -8.97 7.39 3.19
CA ALA A 18 -9.13 5.97 3.51
C ALA A 18 -7.79 5.23 3.48
N ARG A 19 -7.55 4.42 4.52
CA ARG A 19 -6.46 3.45 4.56
C ARG A 19 -6.74 2.34 3.55
N CYS A 20 -5.73 1.93 2.79
CA CYS A 20 -5.82 0.83 1.83
C CYS A 20 -4.80 -0.26 2.18
N GLN A 21 -5.29 -1.50 2.31
CA GLN A 21 -4.49 -2.72 2.42
C GLN A 21 -4.81 -3.61 1.23
N PHE A 22 -3.91 -3.68 0.25
CA PHE A 22 -4.05 -4.52 -0.93
C PHE A 22 -3.13 -5.73 -0.85
N GLY A 23 -3.65 -6.90 -1.22
CA GLY A 23 -2.92 -8.15 -1.29
C GLY A 23 -3.23 -8.91 -2.57
N LEU A 24 -2.23 -9.59 -3.13
CA LEU A 24 -2.35 -10.40 -4.34
C LEU A 24 -1.43 -11.62 -4.25
N ASP A 25 -1.92 -12.80 -4.60
CA ASP A 25 -1.10 -13.99 -4.73
C ASP A 25 -0.70 -14.28 -6.19
N ARG A 26 0.21 -15.24 -6.38
CA ARG A 26 0.68 -15.64 -7.72
C ARG A 26 -0.38 -16.30 -8.61
N SER A 27 -1.54 -16.68 -8.07
CA SER A 27 -2.66 -17.19 -8.87
C SER A 27 -3.54 -16.08 -9.44
N GLY A 28 -3.26 -14.82 -9.09
CA GLY A 28 -4.06 -13.67 -9.50
C GLY A 28 -5.23 -13.38 -8.58
N ASN A 29 -5.40 -14.17 -7.51
CA ASN A 29 -6.41 -13.95 -6.50
C ASN A 29 -5.91 -12.92 -5.49
N GLY A 30 -6.72 -11.89 -5.23
CA GLY A 30 -6.35 -10.81 -4.34
C GLY A 30 -7.53 -10.01 -3.84
N GLY A 31 -7.23 -8.90 -3.20
CA GLY A 31 -8.25 -8.00 -2.72
C GLY A 31 -7.68 -6.75 -2.07
N ALA A 32 -8.56 -5.78 -1.86
CA ALA A 32 -8.27 -4.56 -1.13
C ALA A 32 -9.21 -4.45 0.08
N THR A 33 -8.67 -4.05 1.22
CA THR A 33 -9.45 -3.62 2.38
C THR A 33 -9.30 -2.11 2.53
N LEU A 34 -10.41 -1.39 2.47
CA LEU A 34 -10.48 0.05 2.73
C LEU A 34 -11.05 0.30 4.13
N THR A 35 -10.36 1.09 4.94
CA THR A 35 -10.85 1.57 6.24
C THR A 35 -11.04 3.09 6.17
N TYR A 36 -12.26 3.59 6.39
CA TYR A 36 -12.62 4.99 6.14
C TYR A 36 -12.56 5.80 7.43
N PRO A 37 -11.83 6.94 7.47
CA PRO A 37 -11.80 7.78 8.64
C PRO A 37 -13.18 8.35 8.99
N ILE A 38 -13.52 8.35 10.28
CA ILE A 38 -14.63 9.14 10.83
C ILE A 38 -14.02 10.18 11.75
N GLN A 39 -14.32 11.45 11.49
CA GLN A 39 -13.75 12.55 12.25
C GLN A 39 -14.08 12.43 13.75
N GLY A 40 -13.06 12.48 14.61
CA GLY A 40 -13.16 12.39 16.06
C GLY A 40 -13.32 10.98 16.62
N TYR A 41 -13.23 9.93 15.80
CA TYR A 41 -13.35 8.53 16.23
C TYR A 41 -12.04 7.76 16.04
N PRO A 42 -11.69 6.82 16.95
CA PRO A 42 -10.49 6.00 16.79
C PRO A 42 -10.65 5.01 15.64
N TRP A 43 -9.55 4.73 14.94
CA TRP A 43 -9.52 3.86 13.74
C TRP A 43 -10.08 2.46 13.94
N ARG A 44 -10.08 1.95 15.18
CA ARG A 44 -10.67 0.65 15.53
C ARG A 44 -12.18 0.58 15.27
N ARG A 45 -12.88 1.73 15.24
CA ARG A 45 -14.33 1.80 15.02
C ARG A 45 -14.70 2.24 13.60
N ASN A 46 -13.70 2.53 12.77
CA ASN A 46 -13.93 3.01 11.41
C ASN A 46 -14.53 1.90 10.54
N PRO A 47 -15.51 2.24 9.67
CA PRO A 47 -16.09 1.27 8.77
C PRO A 47 -15.01 0.73 7.86
N THR A 48 -15.11 -0.57 7.57
CA THR A 48 -14.16 -1.29 6.72
C THR A 48 -14.94 -1.99 5.63
N ARG A 49 -14.46 -1.90 4.38
CA ARG A 49 -15.02 -2.62 3.22
C ARG A 49 -13.91 -3.41 2.54
N GLY A 50 -14.18 -4.69 2.30
CA GLY A 50 -13.30 -5.58 1.54
C GLY A 50 -13.79 -5.70 0.10
N TYR A 51 -12.85 -5.79 -0.83
CA TYR A 51 -13.09 -5.94 -2.26
C TYR A 51 -12.26 -7.11 -2.76
N GLU A 52 -12.90 -8.06 -3.41
CA GLU A 52 -12.22 -9.16 -4.10
C GLU A 52 -11.79 -8.68 -5.49
N ILE A 53 -10.57 -9.04 -5.85
CA ILE A 53 -9.94 -8.64 -7.10
C ILE A 53 -9.31 -9.89 -7.71
N GLU A 54 -9.64 -10.15 -8.98
CA GLU A 54 -9.01 -11.19 -9.77
C GLU A 54 -8.27 -10.52 -10.93
N LEU A 55 -6.97 -10.80 -11.04
CA LEU A 55 -6.12 -10.30 -12.12
C LEU A 55 -5.71 -11.43 -13.04
N SER A 56 -5.46 -11.10 -14.30
CA SER A 56 -4.87 -12.07 -15.23
C SER A 56 -3.47 -12.50 -14.77
N SER A 57 -3.01 -13.68 -15.21
CA SER A 57 -1.66 -14.15 -14.92
C SER A 57 -0.60 -13.17 -15.44
N GLU A 58 -0.82 -12.57 -16.62
CA GLU A 58 0.09 -11.59 -17.20
C GLU A 58 0.20 -10.32 -16.34
N GLU A 59 -0.92 -9.79 -15.86
CA GLU A 59 -0.93 -8.62 -14.97
C GLU A 59 -0.27 -8.94 -13.64
N THR A 60 -0.60 -10.10 -13.06
CA THR A 60 -0.03 -10.58 -11.80
C THR A 60 1.49 -10.67 -11.91
N ASP A 61 2.02 -11.37 -12.91
CA ASP A 61 3.47 -11.50 -13.09
C ASP A 61 4.16 -10.14 -13.32
N ALA A 62 3.52 -9.24 -14.06
CA ALA A 62 4.04 -7.90 -14.28
C ALA A 62 4.11 -7.07 -12.98
N LEU A 63 3.11 -7.18 -12.09
CA LEU A 63 3.11 -6.48 -10.80
C LEU A 63 4.20 -7.00 -9.87
N PHE A 64 4.35 -8.32 -9.75
CA PHE A 64 5.42 -8.92 -8.96
C PHE A 64 6.80 -8.52 -9.50
N ALA A 65 7.01 -8.64 -10.81
CA ALA A 65 8.28 -8.28 -11.44
C ALA A 65 8.63 -6.80 -11.23
N GLU A 66 7.64 -5.90 -11.29
CA GLU A 66 7.86 -4.48 -11.02
C GLU A 66 8.30 -4.23 -9.58
N VAL A 67 7.60 -4.80 -8.58
CA VAL A 67 7.93 -4.59 -7.16
C VAL A 67 9.33 -5.10 -6.83
N PHE A 68 9.75 -6.24 -7.39
CA PHE A 68 11.13 -6.71 -7.24
C PHE A 68 12.17 -5.78 -7.88
N ARG A 69 11.82 -5.16 -9.01
CA ARG A 69 12.75 -4.34 -9.79
C ARG A 69 12.92 -2.92 -9.24
N LEU A 70 11.89 -2.36 -8.59
CA LEU A 70 11.88 -0.97 -8.13
C LEU A 70 13.11 -0.57 -7.29
N PRO A 71 13.55 -1.36 -6.28
CA PRO A 71 14.76 -1.06 -5.51
C PRO A 71 16.05 -1.06 -6.34
N GLU A 72 16.10 -1.83 -7.43
CA GLU A 72 17.29 -1.88 -8.30
C GLU A 72 17.37 -0.66 -9.22
N ILE A 73 16.23 -0.20 -9.75
CA ILE A 73 16.17 0.90 -10.73
C ILE A 73 16.03 2.28 -10.10
N SER A 74 15.51 2.37 -8.87
CA SER A 74 15.28 3.63 -8.17
C SER A 74 15.53 3.49 -6.66
N PRO A 75 16.74 3.07 -6.25
CA PRO A 75 17.06 2.80 -4.84
C PRO A 75 16.86 4.01 -3.93
N ALA A 76 17.15 5.22 -4.42
CA ALA A 76 17.02 6.45 -3.64
C ALA A 76 15.57 6.82 -3.27
N GLU A 77 14.59 6.26 -4.00
CA GLU A 77 13.15 6.48 -3.74
C GLU A 77 12.54 5.36 -2.87
N CYS A 78 13.29 4.27 -2.64
CA CYS A 78 12.84 3.10 -1.89
C CYS A 78 13.42 3.15 -0.45
N LEU A 79 12.64 3.67 0.49
CA LEU A 79 13.02 3.87 1.88
C LEU A 79 12.84 2.58 2.71
N THR A 80 13.83 2.24 3.53
CA THR A 80 13.78 1.12 4.49
C THR A 80 13.90 1.58 5.94
N ASP A 81 14.86 2.46 6.23
CA ASP A 81 15.23 2.84 7.61
C ASP A 81 14.89 4.30 7.95
N ASP A 82 14.73 5.17 6.95
CA ASP A 82 14.38 6.59 7.12
C ASP A 82 12.85 6.77 7.34
N LEU A 83 12.24 5.88 8.12
CA LEU A 83 10.79 5.84 8.34
C LEU A 83 10.46 6.00 9.82
N TRP A 84 9.35 6.68 10.11
CA TRP A 84 8.76 6.70 11.44
C TRP A 84 7.25 6.54 11.39
N SER A 85 6.69 6.00 12.48
CA SER A 85 5.25 5.84 12.64
C SER A 85 4.69 7.05 13.36
N ASP A 86 4.04 7.93 12.62
CA ASP A 86 3.27 9.03 13.17
C ASP A 86 2.04 8.49 13.89
N SER A 87 2.02 8.73 15.21
CA SER A 87 0.98 8.28 16.13
C SER A 87 -0.04 9.37 16.46
N SER A 88 -0.07 10.47 15.69
CA SER A 88 -1.11 11.49 15.81
C SER A 88 -2.51 10.91 15.57
N GLU A 89 -2.61 9.86 14.75
CA GLU A 89 -3.81 9.08 14.49
C GLU A 89 -3.93 7.88 15.46
N VAL A 90 -4.94 7.92 16.35
CA VAL A 90 -5.11 6.87 17.36
C VAL A 90 -5.41 5.51 16.70
N ALA A 91 -4.52 4.53 16.94
CA ALA A 91 -4.61 3.17 16.41
C ALA A 91 -4.50 3.06 14.87
N ASN A 92 -3.87 4.06 14.22
CA ASN A 92 -3.42 4.00 12.84
C ASN A 92 -2.01 4.58 12.75
N GLY A 93 -1.01 3.73 12.60
CA GLY A 93 0.36 4.21 12.36
C GLY A 93 0.45 4.77 10.94
N ILE A 94 0.66 6.08 10.80
CA ILE A 94 0.99 6.67 9.50
C ILE A 94 2.50 6.53 9.32
N THR A 95 2.91 5.70 8.37
CA THR A 95 4.31 5.62 7.97
C THR A 95 4.69 6.90 7.24
N ARG A 96 5.69 7.63 7.74
CA ARG A 96 6.21 8.86 7.14
C ARG A 96 7.72 8.81 6.96
N ASP A 97 8.22 9.55 5.98
CA ASP A 97 9.65 9.84 5.84
C ASP A 97 10.12 10.74 6.99
N VAL A 98 11.24 10.38 7.62
CA VAL A 98 11.83 11.14 8.73
C VAL A 98 12.26 12.54 8.30
N LYS A 99 12.75 12.69 7.07
CA LYS A 99 13.34 13.96 6.60
C LYS A 99 12.30 14.98 6.20
N THR A 100 11.26 14.54 5.50
CA THR A 100 10.27 15.43 4.87
C THR A 100 8.91 15.42 5.54
N ASN A 101 8.66 14.49 6.47
CA ASN A 101 7.34 14.27 7.06
C ASN A 101 6.26 13.85 6.05
N THR A 102 6.65 13.47 4.83
CA THR A 102 5.74 13.02 3.78
C THR A 102 5.21 11.62 4.10
N LEU A 103 3.93 11.37 3.85
CA LEU A 103 3.32 10.06 4.01
C LEU A 103 3.96 9.07 3.02
N CYS A 104 4.21 7.84 3.47
CA CYS A 104 4.80 6.80 2.67
C CYS A 104 3.83 5.63 2.45
N HIS A 105 3.88 5.10 1.23
CA HIS A 105 3.21 3.86 0.84
C HIS A 105 4.21 2.72 1.00
N THR A 106 3.79 1.59 1.55
CA THR A 106 4.66 0.42 1.73
C THR A 106 4.33 -0.64 0.70
N LEU A 107 5.36 -1.17 0.05
CA LEU A 107 5.27 -2.25 -0.93
C LEU A 107 6.14 -3.41 -0.47
N GLY A 108 5.66 -4.63 -0.68
CA GLY A 108 6.47 -5.80 -0.39
C GLY A 108 5.98 -7.06 -1.08
N VAL A 109 6.88 -8.03 -1.19
CA VAL A 109 6.56 -9.41 -1.57
C VAL A 109 7.06 -10.32 -0.46
N TYR A 110 6.17 -11.19 0.00
CA TYR A 110 6.42 -12.15 1.06
C TYR A 110 6.40 -13.57 0.48
N SER A 111 7.24 -14.44 1.00
CA SER A 111 7.12 -15.88 0.76
C SER A 111 5.92 -16.44 1.54
N ALA A 112 5.49 -17.66 1.19
CA ALA A 112 4.47 -18.39 1.95
C ALA A 112 4.87 -18.65 3.43
N SER A 113 6.16 -18.65 3.75
CA SER A 113 6.67 -18.76 5.13
C SER A 113 6.61 -17.42 5.89
N GLY A 114 6.28 -16.32 5.22
CA GLY A 114 6.23 -14.98 5.79
C GLY A 114 7.55 -14.21 5.72
N ASP A 115 8.56 -14.73 5.02
CA ASP A 115 9.83 -14.04 4.84
C ASP A 115 9.67 -12.88 3.85
N ASN A 116 10.25 -11.73 4.16
CA ASN A 116 10.30 -10.59 3.26
C ASN A 116 11.27 -10.89 2.10
N LEU A 117 10.74 -11.10 0.89
CA LEU A 117 11.57 -11.24 -0.31
C LEU A 117 11.99 -9.87 -0.86
N VAL A 118 11.09 -8.89 -0.77
CA VAL A 118 11.36 -7.47 -0.99
C VAL A 118 10.41 -6.65 -0.12
N TYR A 119 10.90 -5.57 0.49
CA TYR A 119 10.10 -4.70 1.35
C TYR A 119 10.71 -3.31 1.41
N PHE A 120 9.94 -2.29 1.01
CA PHE A 120 10.35 -0.89 1.04
C PHE A 120 9.13 0.01 1.13
N SER A 121 9.35 1.29 1.40
CA SER A 121 8.31 2.32 1.33
C SER A 121 8.73 3.44 0.39
N MET A 122 7.77 4.08 -0.25
CA MET A 122 7.98 5.22 -1.14
C MET A 122 7.09 6.36 -0.70
N LYS A 123 7.59 7.60 -0.78
CA LYS A 123 6.79 8.78 -0.47
C LYS A 123 5.59 8.88 -1.41
N GLU A 124 4.46 9.36 -0.91
CA GLU A 124 3.21 9.51 -1.68
C GLU A 124 3.37 10.45 -2.89
N ASP A 125 4.32 11.38 -2.83
CA ASP A 125 4.66 12.32 -3.88
C ASP A 125 5.81 11.85 -4.79
N SER A 126 6.32 10.62 -4.60
CA SER A 126 7.39 10.05 -5.41
C SER A 126 6.92 9.88 -6.86
N THR A 127 7.63 10.52 -7.79
CA THR A 127 7.34 10.38 -9.23
C THR A 127 7.48 8.93 -9.72
N VAL A 128 8.37 8.14 -9.09
CA VAL A 128 8.54 6.72 -9.39
C VAL A 128 7.34 5.92 -8.92
N LEU A 129 6.84 6.18 -7.70
CA LEU A 129 5.61 5.55 -7.21
C LEU A 129 4.41 5.90 -8.11
N LEU A 130 4.17 7.19 -8.37
CA LEU A 130 3.03 7.66 -9.16
C LEU A 130 3.03 7.15 -10.59
N SER A 131 4.22 6.86 -11.15
CA SER A 131 4.35 6.29 -12.49
C SER A 131 4.33 4.76 -12.53
N SER A 132 4.51 4.08 -11.39
CA SER A 132 4.52 2.61 -11.29
C SER A 132 3.19 1.97 -11.68
N LYS A 133 3.26 0.76 -12.23
CA LYS A 133 2.10 -0.06 -12.60
C LYS A 133 1.31 -0.45 -11.36
N ILE A 134 1.96 -0.85 -10.27
CA ILE A 134 1.29 -1.24 -9.02
C ILE A 134 0.47 -0.10 -8.45
N TYR A 135 1.00 1.12 -8.40
CA TYR A 135 0.24 2.28 -7.94
C TYR A 135 -0.98 2.53 -8.83
N LYS A 136 -0.80 2.54 -10.16
CA LYS A 136 -1.89 2.78 -11.11
C LYS A 136 -2.98 1.72 -11.02
N VAL A 137 -2.61 0.44 -10.91
CA VAL A 137 -3.57 -0.66 -10.79
C VAL A 137 -4.33 -0.55 -9.48
N VAL A 138 -3.64 -0.45 -8.34
CA VAL A 138 -4.31 -0.36 -7.03
C VAL A 138 -5.19 0.89 -6.97
N HIS A 139 -4.69 2.05 -7.40
CA HIS A 139 -5.47 3.29 -7.41
C HIS A 139 -6.69 3.17 -8.32
N HIS A 140 -6.57 2.57 -9.51
CA HIS A 140 -7.72 2.36 -10.39
C HIS A 140 -8.79 1.47 -9.74
N LEU A 141 -8.37 0.40 -9.05
CA LEU A 141 -9.26 -0.55 -8.39
C LEU A 141 -9.99 0.06 -7.19
N ILE A 142 -9.33 0.94 -6.43
CA ILE A 142 -9.93 1.55 -5.24
C ILE A 142 -10.64 2.88 -5.52
N ALA A 143 -10.35 3.56 -6.63
CA ALA A 143 -10.90 4.87 -6.96
C ALA A 143 -12.44 4.97 -6.84
N PRO A 144 -13.24 3.99 -7.30
CA PRO A 144 -14.70 4.02 -7.12
C PRO A 144 -15.17 3.96 -5.66
N TYR A 145 -14.26 3.61 -4.74
CA TYR A 145 -14.55 3.33 -3.35
C TYR A 145 -13.80 4.25 -2.39
N GLU A 146 -13.12 5.30 -2.86
CA GLU A 146 -12.37 6.20 -1.97
C GLU A 146 -13.28 7.12 -1.15
N ILE A 147 -14.53 7.28 -1.59
CA ILE A 147 -15.56 8.04 -0.89
C ILE A 147 -16.63 7.06 -0.42
N LEU A 148 -17.00 7.16 0.86
CA LEU A 148 -18.13 6.42 1.40
C LEU A 148 -19.41 7.20 1.07
N ASP A 149 -20.19 6.72 0.10
CA ASP A 149 -21.56 7.20 -0.15
C ASP A 149 -22.47 7.03 1.07
#